data_AF-P46506-F1
#
_entry.id   AF-P46506-F1
#
_cell.length_a   1.000
_cell.length_b   1.000
_cell.length_c   1.000
_cell.angle_alpha   90.00
_cell.angle_beta   90.00
_cell.angle_gamma   90.00
#
_symmetry.space_group_name_H-M   'P 1'
#
loop_
_entity.id
_entity.type
_entity.pdbx_description
1 polymer ?
#
loop_
_entity_poly.entity_id
_entity_poly.type
_entity_poly.pdbx_seq_one_letter_code
_entity_poly.pdbx_strand_id
1 'polypeptide(L)'
;MNYSSQACITAFNLAYNLVFQASNYYQMIISFCSVFPLIYFLLFKLSKSSFHGNLKTIFISYFVSLVAFSMTHLTTSTTQIIKSIISTDNCDLIISPFPHKIWNFFILFFLTLSTFFPCSVTIERYFAMETAEKYEKASVVMGPILVGFNVLLNFCIIFNMLKDESYTDGNVSFSVIPAVAAQKAFTFFIIIFFVNLVDVIFDLILLRMNLKLKLQLKNSSLAVKYQLEEVYQSTKFSVFLILIHIISFGIYVSAVVFFRYFGNLIISDPDSLFGVRTFSTTIVPTYNFVIGSFSSFFNRIKLKKSEGATIQMSSTGKSGANNYDQAIFSIWNSVSGPIDRNVTLV
;
A
#
# COMPACT_ATOMS: atom_id res chain seq x y z
N MET A 1 36.49 13.58 1.51
CA MET A 1 36.64 13.24 2.95
C MET A 1 37.72 12.19 3.06
N ASN A 2 38.60 12.28 4.05
CA ASN A 2 39.59 11.25 4.32
C ASN A 2 38.95 10.20 5.23
N TYR A 3 38.46 9.11 4.64
CA TYR A 3 38.14 7.91 5.39
C TYR A 3 39.43 7.27 5.90
N SER A 4 39.38 6.59 7.04
CA SER A 4 40.53 5.82 7.50
C SER A 4 40.80 4.67 6.51
N SER A 5 42.07 4.28 6.39
CA SER A 5 42.44 3.10 5.58
C SER A 5 41.61 1.87 5.96
N GLN A 6 41.38 1.68 7.26
CA GLN A 6 40.55 0.59 7.77
C GLN A 6 39.10 0.66 7.29
N ALA A 7 38.47 1.84 7.29
CA ALA A 7 37.10 2.01 6.80
C ALA A 7 37.00 1.66 5.31
N CYS A 8 38.00 2.03 4.51
CA CYS A 8 38.03 1.68 3.09
C CYS A 8 38.23 0.17 2.87
N ILE A 9 39.09 -0.48 3.65
CA ILE A 9 39.26 -1.95 3.59
C ILE A 9 37.95 -2.67 3.97
N THR A 10 37.27 -2.24 5.03
CA THR A 10 35.97 -2.79 5.40
C THR A 10 34.93 -2.58 4.30
N ALA A 11 34.87 -1.38 3.70
CA ALA A 11 33.97 -1.11 2.59
C ALA A 11 34.25 -2.02 1.38
N PHE A 12 35.52 -2.28 1.06
CA PHE A 12 35.91 -3.23 0.02
C PHE A 12 35.39 -4.64 0.30
N ASN A 13 35.65 -5.16 1.51
CA ASN A 13 35.20 -6.51 1.89
C ASN A 13 33.66 -6.64 1.85
N LEU A 14 32.94 -5.62 2.32
CA LEU A 14 31.47 -5.61 2.29
C LEU A 14 30.92 -5.50 0.87
N ALA A 15 31.47 -4.63 0.03
CA ALA A 15 30.98 -4.41 -1.33
C ALA A 15 31.23 -5.60 -2.27
N TYR A 16 32.34 -6.32 -2.06
CA TYR A 16 32.68 -7.52 -2.82
C TYR A 16 32.19 -8.82 -2.18
N ASN A 17 31.54 -8.75 -1.01
CA ASN A 17 30.90 -9.92 -0.43
C ASN A 17 29.81 -10.46 -1.39
N LEU A 18 29.88 -11.76 -1.70
CA LEU A 18 28.99 -12.42 -2.66
C LEU A 18 27.51 -12.26 -2.29
N VAL A 19 27.18 -12.35 -1.00
CA VAL A 19 25.79 -12.23 -0.52
C VAL A 19 25.28 -10.81 -0.71
N PHE A 20 26.11 -9.81 -0.42
CA PHE A 20 25.77 -8.41 -0.64
C PHE A 20 25.61 -8.07 -2.13
N GLN A 21 26.50 -8.56 -2.99
CA GLN A 21 26.35 -8.37 -4.44
C GLN A 21 25.08 -9.02 -4.97
N ALA A 22 24.83 -10.28 -4.60
CA ALA A 22 23.61 -10.99 -4.98
C ALA A 22 22.36 -10.23 -4.50
N SER A 23 22.39 -9.67 -3.29
CA SER A 23 21.34 -8.79 -2.77
C SER A 23 21.11 -7.57 -3.67
N ASN A 24 22.17 -6.86 -4.08
CA ASN A 24 22.02 -5.67 -4.92
C ASN A 24 21.47 -6.02 -6.31
N TYR A 25 21.98 -7.07 -6.96
CA TYR A 25 21.46 -7.53 -8.25
C TYR A 25 20.01 -7.96 -8.16
N TYR A 26 19.67 -8.76 -7.14
CA TYR A 26 18.30 -9.17 -6.89
C TYR A 26 17.39 -7.97 -6.68
N GLN A 27 17.76 -7.06 -5.78
CA GLN A 27 17.02 -5.83 -5.49
C GLN A 27 16.77 -5.00 -6.75
N MET A 28 17.78 -4.84 -7.61
CA MET A 28 17.66 -4.10 -8.87
C MET A 28 16.63 -4.76 -9.80
N ILE A 29 16.77 -6.06 -10.04
CA ILE A 29 15.87 -6.83 -10.93
C ILE A 29 14.44 -6.82 -10.39
N ILE A 30 14.24 -7.13 -9.11
CA ILE A 30 12.90 -7.21 -8.55
C ILE A 30 12.23 -5.84 -8.45
N SER A 31 13.00 -4.78 -8.17
CA SER A 31 12.47 -3.40 -8.17
C SER A 31 12.03 -3.00 -9.57
N PHE A 32 12.85 -3.24 -10.59
CA PHE A 32 12.48 -3.01 -11.98
C PHE A 32 11.20 -3.78 -12.38
N CYS A 33 11.16 -5.08 -12.10
CA CYS A 33 9.99 -5.92 -12.37
C CYS A 33 8.72 -5.47 -11.63
N SER A 34 8.85 -4.95 -10.40
CA SER A 34 7.72 -4.48 -9.58
C SER A 34 7.02 -3.24 -10.16
N VAL A 35 7.76 -2.37 -10.86
CA VAL A 35 7.23 -1.12 -11.40
C VAL A 35 6.13 -1.37 -12.44
N PHE A 36 6.31 -2.36 -13.32
CA PHE A 36 5.36 -2.67 -14.39
C PHE A 36 3.95 -3.01 -13.91
N PRO A 37 3.73 -4.04 -13.05
CA PRO A 37 2.39 -4.38 -12.60
C PRO A 37 1.75 -3.28 -11.74
N LEU A 38 2.55 -2.53 -10.97
CA LEU A 38 2.04 -1.41 -10.17
C LEU A 38 1.54 -0.26 -11.05
N ILE A 39 2.33 0.19 -12.03
CA ILE A 39 1.93 1.24 -12.97
C ILE A 39 0.75 0.76 -13.82
N TYR A 40 0.78 -0.48 -14.29
CA TYR A 40 -0.33 -1.06 -15.06
C TYR A 40 -1.65 -1.03 -14.27
N PHE A 41 -1.60 -1.47 -13.01
CA PHE A 41 -2.78 -1.43 -12.14
C PHE A 41 -3.25 0.01 -11.92
N LEU A 42 -2.35 0.93 -11.60
CA LEU A 42 -2.65 2.34 -11.35
C LEU A 42 -3.33 3.01 -12.56
N LEU A 43 -2.73 2.91 -13.74
CA LEU A 43 -3.15 3.63 -14.94
C LEU A 43 -4.33 2.99 -15.66
N PHE A 44 -4.44 1.66 -15.68
CA PHE A 44 -5.45 0.98 -16.50
C PHE A 44 -6.59 0.35 -15.70
N LYS A 45 -6.38 0.05 -14.42
CA LYS A 45 -7.36 -0.64 -13.59
C LYS A 45 -7.97 0.28 -12.53
N LEU A 46 -7.14 0.99 -11.76
CA LEU A 46 -7.60 1.86 -10.68
C LEU A 46 -8.25 3.14 -11.22
N SER A 47 -7.62 3.80 -12.20
CA SER A 47 -8.17 5.01 -12.84
C SER A 47 -9.60 4.78 -13.38
N LYS A 48 -9.83 3.62 -14.02
CA LYS A 48 -11.12 3.20 -14.61
C LYS A 48 -12.05 2.49 -13.63
N SER A 49 -11.67 2.33 -12.37
CA SER A 49 -12.53 1.68 -11.37
C SER A 49 -13.73 2.56 -11.03
N SER A 50 -14.83 1.91 -10.67
CA SER A 50 -16.07 2.55 -10.19
C SER A 50 -15.99 3.04 -8.73
N PHE A 51 -14.80 3.04 -8.13
CA PHE A 51 -14.63 3.46 -6.74
C PHE A 51 -14.88 4.95 -6.60
N HIS A 52 -15.58 5.33 -5.53
CA HIS A 52 -15.75 6.71 -5.11
C HIS A 52 -14.40 7.46 -5.05
N GLY A 53 -14.41 8.75 -5.38
CA GLY A 53 -13.20 9.56 -5.53
C GLY A 53 -12.31 9.59 -4.29
N ASN A 54 -12.91 9.60 -3.08
CA ASN A 54 -12.14 9.61 -1.83
C ASN A 54 -11.23 8.39 -1.70
N LEU A 55 -11.80 7.19 -1.84
CA LEU A 55 -11.05 5.93 -1.84
C LEU A 55 -10.05 5.85 -2.99
N LYS A 56 -10.45 6.31 -4.18
CA LYS A 56 -9.57 6.32 -5.35
C LYS A 56 -8.32 7.16 -5.09
N THR A 57 -8.45 8.34 -4.47
CA THR A 57 -7.30 9.18 -4.10
C THR A 57 -6.36 8.51 -3.10
N ILE A 58 -6.90 7.82 -2.09
CA ILE A 58 -6.10 7.07 -1.11
C ILE A 58 -5.34 5.93 -1.81
N PHE A 59 -6.03 5.14 -2.63
CA PHE A 59 -5.37 4.06 -3.38
C PHE A 59 -4.35 4.57 -4.39
N ILE A 60 -4.61 5.65 -5.11
CA ILE A 60 -3.64 6.25 -6.02
C ILE A 60 -2.37 6.60 -5.24
N SER A 61 -2.52 7.26 -4.09
CA SER A 61 -1.40 7.67 -3.24
C SER A 61 -0.62 6.47 -2.69
N TYR A 62 -1.33 5.41 -2.28
CA TYR A 62 -0.74 4.13 -1.88
C TYR A 62 0.09 3.51 -3.01
N PHE A 63 -0.49 3.29 -4.19
CA PHE A 63 0.24 2.69 -5.31
C PHE A 63 1.38 3.58 -5.81
N VAL A 64 1.21 4.90 -5.81
CA VAL A 64 2.29 5.86 -6.13
C VAL A 64 3.43 5.74 -5.12
N SER A 65 3.15 5.58 -3.82
CA SER A 65 4.19 5.38 -2.81
C SER A 65 4.96 4.08 -3.03
N LEU A 66 4.29 2.99 -3.43
CA LEU A 66 4.95 1.72 -3.77
C LEU A 66 5.83 1.85 -5.03
N VAL A 67 5.33 2.55 -6.07
CA VAL A 67 6.13 2.81 -7.29
C VAL A 67 7.35 3.67 -6.95
N ALA A 68 7.17 4.75 -6.18
CA ALA A 68 8.26 5.63 -5.75
C ALA A 68 9.29 4.88 -4.91
N PHE A 69 8.85 4.00 -4.02
CA PHE A 69 9.72 3.10 -3.26
C PHE A 69 10.54 2.19 -4.19
N SER A 70 9.89 1.50 -5.13
CA SER A 70 10.57 0.62 -6.08
C SER A 70 11.55 1.39 -6.98
N MET A 71 11.20 2.59 -7.43
CA MET A 71 12.10 3.44 -8.21
C MET A 71 13.31 3.89 -7.39
N THR A 72 13.10 4.24 -6.12
CA THR A 72 14.17 4.60 -5.18
C THR A 72 15.15 3.44 -5.03
N HIS A 73 14.65 2.23 -4.75
CA HIS A 73 15.49 1.04 -4.61
C HIS A 73 16.18 0.62 -5.91
N LEU A 74 15.55 0.84 -7.06
CA LEU A 74 16.17 0.64 -8.37
C LEU A 74 17.37 1.58 -8.53
N THR A 75 17.19 2.88 -8.30
CA THR A 75 18.27 3.87 -8.42
C THR A 75 19.42 3.57 -7.44
N THR A 76 19.12 3.26 -6.18
CA THR A 76 20.18 3.00 -5.19
C THR A 76 20.95 1.71 -5.51
N SER A 77 20.26 0.62 -5.85
CA SER A 77 20.92 -0.65 -6.19
C SER A 77 21.74 -0.55 -7.47
N THR A 78 21.23 0.10 -8.52
CA THR A 78 22.00 0.39 -9.73
C THR A 78 23.25 1.22 -9.42
N THR A 79 23.13 2.24 -8.57
CA THR A 79 24.29 3.05 -8.16
C THR A 79 25.33 2.20 -7.43
N GLN A 80 24.92 1.34 -6.49
CA GLN A 80 25.83 0.45 -5.75
C GLN A 80 26.55 -0.54 -6.67
N ILE A 81 25.83 -1.13 -7.64
CA ILE A 81 26.40 -2.03 -8.64
C ILE A 81 27.41 -1.29 -9.51
N ILE A 82 27.05 -0.12 -10.04
CA ILE A 82 27.95 0.69 -10.88
C ILE A 82 29.22 1.03 -10.09
N LYS A 83 29.10 1.49 -8.83
CA LYS A 83 30.26 1.79 -7.98
C LYS A 83 31.19 0.59 -7.80
N SER A 84 30.64 -0.62 -7.64
CA SER A 84 31.46 -1.85 -7.52
C SER A 84 32.21 -2.24 -8.80
N ILE A 85 31.75 -1.78 -9.96
CA ILE A 85 32.37 -2.07 -11.27
C ILE A 85 33.44 -1.02 -11.62
N ILE A 86 33.19 0.25 -11.30
CA ILE A 86 34.07 1.36 -11.72
C ILE A 86 35.10 1.78 -10.65
N SER A 87 35.00 1.27 -9.42
CA SER A 87 35.89 1.65 -8.33
C SER A 87 37.35 1.30 -8.64
N THR A 88 38.24 2.27 -8.53
CA THR A 88 39.69 2.06 -8.65
C THR A 88 40.34 1.95 -7.28
N ASP A 89 39.80 2.66 -6.28
CA ASP A 89 40.26 2.64 -4.90
C ASP A 89 39.20 2.04 -3.97
N ASN A 90 39.66 1.40 -2.88
CA ASN A 90 38.78 0.82 -1.86
C ASN A 90 37.82 1.86 -1.24
N CYS A 91 38.24 3.12 -1.16
CA CYS A 91 37.44 4.20 -0.61
C CYS A 91 36.31 4.66 -1.56
N ASP A 92 36.40 4.39 -2.87
CA ASP A 92 35.39 4.79 -3.85
C ASP A 92 34.06 4.08 -3.61
N LEU A 93 34.10 2.90 -3.00
CA LEU A 93 32.94 2.08 -2.67
C LEU A 93 32.07 2.74 -1.60
N ILE A 94 32.68 3.54 -0.71
CA ILE A 94 31.97 4.23 0.37
C ILE A 94 31.01 5.29 -0.22
N ILE A 95 29.76 5.25 0.22
CA ILE A 95 28.75 6.23 -0.18
C ILE A 95 29.02 7.54 0.54
N SER A 96 29.01 8.64 -0.22
CA SER A 96 29.13 9.99 0.36
C SER A 96 27.95 10.29 1.31
N PRO A 97 28.17 10.99 2.44
CA PRO A 97 27.13 11.23 3.44
C PRO A 97 25.89 11.95 2.90
N PHE A 98 26.06 12.92 1.98
CA PHE A 98 24.95 13.69 1.44
C PHE A 98 23.96 12.84 0.62
N PRO A 99 24.38 12.10 -0.43
CA PRO A 99 23.47 11.20 -1.12
C PRO A 99 22.98 10.07 -0.20
N HIS A 100 23.78 9.58 0.75
CA HIS A 100 23.31 8.58 1.72
C HIS A 100 22.10 9.11 2.50
N LYS A 101 22.21 10.31 3.08
CA LYS A 101 21.14 10.95 3.84
C LYS A 101 19.86 11.11 3.03
N ILE A 102 19.95 11.59 1.78
CA ILE A 102 18.79 11.82 0.92
C ILE A 102 18.10 10.50 0.57
N TRP A 103 18.85 9.53 0.06
CA TRP A 103 18.27 8.26 -0.40
C TRP A 103 17.75 7.43 0.77
N ASN A 104 18.46 7.42 1.90
CA ASN A 104 18.00 6.74 3.10
C ASN A 104 16.69 7.34 3.63
N PHE A 105 16.57 8.68 3.62
CA PHE A 105 15.31 9.36 3.93
C PHE A 105 14.17 8.88 3.03
N PHE A 106 14.36 8.88 1.70
CA PHE A 106 13.31 8.46 0.76
C PHE A 106 12.94 6.99 0.89
N ILE A 107 13.91 6.10 1.09
CA ILE A 107 13.67 4.67 1.33
C ILE A 107 12.75 4.50 2.55
N LEU A 108 13.11 5.09 3.68
CA LEU A 108 12.34 4.97 4.92
C LEU A 108 10.97 5.64 4.79
N PHE A 109 10.93 6.82 4.15
CA PHE A 109 9.70 7.56 3.92
C PHE A 109 8.70 6.77 3.08
N PHE A 110 9.08 6.27 1.90
CA PHE A 110 8.13 5.56 1.04
C PHE A 110 7.73 4.18 1.59
N LEU A 111 8.65 3.48 2.26
CA LEU A 111 8.33 2.24 2.98
C LEU A 111 7.19 2.47 3.97
N THR A 112 7.40 3.40 4.90
CA THR A 112 6.49 3.65 6.02
C THR A 112 5.22 4.38 5.59
N LEU A 113 5.30 5.26 4.60
CA LEU A 113 4.14 5.95 4.02
C LEU A 113 3.14 4.93 3.45
N SER A 114 3.64 3.93 2.73
CA SER A 114 2.79 2.89 2.14
C SER A 114 2.01 2.10 3.20
N THR A 115 2.60 1.95 4.39
CA THR A 115 2.05 1.21 5.53
C THR A 115 1.09 2.04 6.39
N PHE A 116 0.98 3.36 6.19
CA PHE A 116 -0.06 4.19 6.82
C PHE A 116 -1.36 4.28 6.03
N PHE A 117 -1.31 4.06 4.71
CA PHE A 117 -2.52 4.13 3.88
C PHE A 117 -3.60 3.10 4.22
N PRO A 118 -3.30 1.86 4.67
CA PRO A 118 -4.32 0.93 5.17
C PRO A 118 -5.27 1.58 6.19
N CYS A 119 -4.74 2.25 7.21
CA CYS A 119 -5.57 2.95 8.20
C CYS A 119 -6.47 4.03 7.59
N SER A 120 -5.97 4.78 6.60
CA SER A 120 -6.81 5.75 5.89
C SER A 120 -7.91 5.09 5.07
N VAL A 121 -7.65 3.93 4.47
CA VAL A 121 -8.67 3.14 3.78
C VAL A 121 -9.73 2.71 4.80
N THR A 122 -9.34 2.15 5.95
CA THR A 122 -10.28 1.72 6.99
C THR A 122 -11.16 2.86 7.51
N ILE A 123 -10.57 4.03 7.80
CA ILE A 123 -11.32 5.23 8.22
C ILE A 123 -12.32 5.67 7.14
N GLU A 124 -11.88 5.74 5.88
CA GLU A 124 -12.72 6.20 4.78
C GLU A 124 -13.84 5.18 4.46
N ARG A 125 -13.55 3.88 4.56
CA ARG A 125 -14.56 2.82 4.38
C ARG A 125 -15.57 2.79 5.52
N TYR A 126 -15.16 3.06 6.75
CA TYR A 126 -16.08 3.22 7.89
C TYR A 126 -17.06 4.38 7.65
N PHE A 127 -16.53 5.55 7.28
CA PHE A 127 -17.37 6.71 6.98
C PHE A 127 -18.32 6.46 5.79
N ALA A 128 -17.84 5.80 4.73
CA ALA A 128 -18.66 5.45 3.57
C ALA A 128 -19.79 4.48 3.92
N MET A 129 -19.57 3.55 4.84
CA MET A 129 -20.61 2.63 5.33
C MET A 129 -21.65 3.37 6.18
N GLU A 130 -21.22 4.19 7.13
CA GLU A 130 -22.12 4.91 8.04
C GLU A 130 -23.01 5.92 7.30
N THR A 131 -22.46 6.56 6.27
CA THR A 131 -23.15 7.60 5.50
C THR A 131 -23.68 7.13 4.14
N ALA A 132 -23.88 5.82 3.96
CA ALA A 132 -24.18 5.20 2.66
C ALA A 132 -25.34 5.87 1.88
N GLU A 133 -26.33 6.45 2.55
CA GLU A 133 -27.45 7.16 1.90
C GLU A 133 -27.07 8.47 1.21
N LYS A 134 -26.03 9.14 1.73
CA LYS A 134 -25.56 10.45 1.25
C LYS A 134 -24.19 10.36 0.57
N TYR A 135 -23.49 9.25 0.74
CA TYR A 135 -22.09 9.11 0.35
C TYR A 135 -21.86 9.25 -1.16
N GLU A 136 -22.80 8.79 -2.00
CA GLU A 136 -22.72 8.95 -3.47
C GLU A 136 -22.62 10.42 -3.89
N LYS A 137 -23.27 11.33 -3.14
CA LYS A 137 -23.27 12.78 -3.41
C LYS A 137 -22.19 13.52 -2.62
N ALA A 138 -21.41 12.83 -1.80
CA ALA A 138 -20.39 13.46 -0.99
C ALA A 138 -19.26 13.98 -1.89
N SER A 139 -18.78 15.18 -1.59
CA SER A 139 -17.63 15.74 -2.30
C SER A 139 -16.36 14.94 -2.03
N VAL A 140 -15.46 14.90 -3.02
CA VAL A 140 -14.15 14.24 -2.92
C VAL A 140 -13.16 15.11 -2.15
N VAL A 141 -13.31 15.14 -0.83
CA VAL A 141 -12.51 15.99 0.08
C VAL A 141 -11.82 15.14 1.16
N MET A 142 -12.52 14.16 1.72
CA MET A 142 -12.01 13.32 2.80
C MET A 142 -10.76 12.52 2.38
N GLY A 143 -10.76 11.96 1.17
CA GLY A 143 -9.62 11.20 0.64
C GLY A 143 -8.34 12.04 0.58
N PRO A 144 -8.33 13.18 -0.14
CA PRO A 144 -7.21 14.12 -0.13
C PRO A 144 -6.74 14.55 1.26
N ILE A 145 -7.65 14.83 2.19
CA ILE A 145 -7.30 15.21 3.57
C ILE A 145 -6.53 14.09 4.29
N LEU A 146 -7.04 12.84 4.22
CA LEU A 146 -6.39 11.69 4.83
C LEU A 146 -5.00 11.43 4.24
N VAL A 147 -4.86 11.57 2.91
CA VAL A 147 -3.56 11.45 2.24
C VAL A 147 -2.60 12.54 2.70
N GLY A 148 -3.03 13.80 2.72
CA GLY A 148 -2.20 14.93 3.16
C GLY A 148 -1.75 14.77 4.62
N PHE A 149 -2.65 14.32 5.49
CA PHE A 149 -2.34 14.02 6.88
C PHE A 149 -1.30 12.91 7.02
N ASN A 150 -1.47 11.78 6.31
CA ASN A 150 -0.50 10.68 6.34
C ASN A 150 0.89 11.11 5.83
N VAL A 151 0.93 11.84 4.73
CA VAL A 151 2.19 12.34 4.14
C VAL A 151 2.92 13.24 5.14
N LEU A 152 2.19 14.19 5.75
CA LEU A 152 2.76 15.12 6.72
C LEU A 152 3.23 14.41 7.99
N LEU A 153 2.38 13.56 8.57
CA LEU A 153 2.69 12.79 9.78
C LEU A 153 3.94 11.92 9.55
N ASN A 154 3.98 11.19 8.43
CA ASN A 154 5.10 10.33 8.09
C ASN A 154 6.38 11.15 7.87
N PHE A 155 6.29 12.28 7.17
CA PHE A 155 7.42 13.18 6.97
C PHE A 155 8.00 13.66 8.32
N CYS A 156 7.15 14.11 9.24
CA CYS A 156 7.55 14.56 10.57
C CYS A 156 8.24 13.44 11.37
N ILE A 157 7.72 12.21 11.32
CA ILE A 157 8.32 11.07 12.02
C ILE A 157 9.70 10.76 11.47
N ILE A 158 9.83 10.60 10.15
CA ILE A 158 11.12 10.25 9.51
C ILE A 158 12.15 11.38 9.68
N PHE A 159 11.72 12.64 9.57
CA PHE A 159 12.60 13.78 9.81
C PHE A 159 13.13 13.77 11.25
N ASN A 160 12.26 13.61 12.25
CA ASN A 160 12.66 13.54 13.65
C ASN A 160 13.54 12.32 13.97
N MET A 161 13.39 11.24 13.21
CA MET A 161 14.21 10.05 13.36
C MET A 161 15.63 10.24 12.82
N LEU A 162 15.80 10.96 11.71
CA LEU A 162 17.08 11.11 11.00
C LEU A 162 17.79 12.45 11.23
N LYS A 163 17.18 13.42 11.93
CA LYS A 163 17.73 14.78 12.08
C LYS A 163 19.13 14.82 12.72
N ASP A 164 19.41 13.92 13.66
CA ASP A 164 20.65 13.91 14.47
C ASP A 164 21.76 13.08 13.80
N GLU A 165 21.52 12.50 12.62
CA GLU A 165 22.47 11.61 11.94
C GLU A 165 23.48 12.37 11.06
N SER A 166 24.76 12.09 11.28
CA SER A 166 25.88 12.65 10.51
C SER A 166 26.22 11.85 9.25
N TYR A 167 25.85 10.57 9.18
CA TYR A 167 26.18 9.64 8.09
C TYR A 167 27.71 9.52 7.83
N THR A 168 28.54 9.67 8.86
CA THR A 168 30.01 9.70 8.74
C THR A 168 30.69 8.34 8.74
N ASP A 169 29.97 7.27 9.09
CA ASP A 169 30.54 5.93 9.34
C ASP A 169 31.04 5.19 8.07
N GLY A 170 30.80 5.76 6.88
CA GLY A 170 31.29 5.22 5.62
C GLY A 170 30.64 3.89 5.21
N ASN A 171 29.35 3.93 4.84
CA ASN A 171 28.59 2.75 4.45
C ASN A 171 28.64 2.46 2.94
N VAL A 172 28.52 1.19 2.56
CA VAL A 172 28.41 0.73 1.15
C VAL A 172 26.96 0.59 0.67
N SER A 173 25.97 0.82 1.55
CA SER A 173 24.55 0.66 1.22
C SER A 173 23.66 1.80 1.68
N PHE A 174 22.83 2.29 0.75
CA PHE A 174 21.83 3.32 1.01
C PHE A 174 20.69 2.83 1.91
N SER A 175 20.38 1.53 1.84
CA SER A 175 19.31 0.90 2.63
C SER A 175 19.71 0.68 4.09
N VAL A 176 21.01 0.76 4.41
CA VAL A 176 21.50 0.60 5.79
C VAL A 176 21.20 1.87 6.57
N ILE A 177 20.46 1.68 7.66
CA ILE A 177 20.14 2.74 8.61
C ILE A 177 21.36 2.92 9.53
N PRO A 178 21.87 4.15 9.72
CA PRO A 178 22.94 4.44 10.67
C PRO A 178 22.64 3.90 12.08
N ALA A 179 23.68 3.54 12.82
CA ALA A 179 23.52 2.84 14.11
C ALA A 179 22.69 3.62 15.13
N VAL A 180 22.82 4.95 15.16
CA VAL A 180 22.13 5.84 16.10
C VAL A 180 20.63 5.92 15.78
N ALA A 181 20.26 6.01 14.50
CA ALA A 181 18.85 6.02 14.06
C ALA A 181 18.22 4.62 14.02
N ALA A 182 19.03 3.56 13.88
CA ALA A 182 18.55 2.20 13.68
C ALA A 182 17.60 1.74 14.80
N GLN A 183 17.90 2.04 16.07
CA GLN A 183 17.02 1.68 17.18
C GLN A 183 15.65 2.34 17.07
N LYS A 184 15.63 3.65 16.77
CA LYS A 184 14.39 4.43 16.59
C LYS A 184 13.59 3.88 15.41
N ALA A 185 14.25 3.58 14.30
CA ALA A 185 13.62 3.05 13.09
C ALA A 185 13.01 1.66 13.30
N PHE A 186 13.74 0.72 13.90
CA PHE A 186 13.20 -0.61 14.17
C PHE A 186 12.07 -0.61 15.19
N THR A 187 12.17 0.24 16.22
CA THR A 187 11.06 0.45 17.16
C THR A 187 9.82 0.95 16.43
N PHE A 188 9.99 1.92 15.53
CA PHE A 188 8.90 2.45 14.71
C PHE A 188 8.30 1.39 13.79
N PHE A 189 9.12 0.56 13.14
CA PHE A 189 8.64 -0.53 12.28
C PHE A 189 7.83 -1.59 13.05
N ILE A 190 8.22 -1.87 14.30
CA ILE A 190 7.45 -2.77 15.16
C ILE A 190 6.11 -2.14 15.53
N ILE A 191 6.10 -0.86 15.93
CA ILE A 191 4.86 -0.14 16.28
C ILE A 191 3.90 -0.10 15.09
N ILE A 192 4.37 0.31 13.91
CA ILE A 192 3.51 0.42 12.72
C ILE A 192 2.98 -0.95 12.26
N PHE A 193 3.76 -2.03 12.44
CA PHE A 193 3.31 -3.39 12.20
C PHE A 193 2.12 -3.76 13.11
N PHE A 194 2.20 -3.48 14.41
CA PHE A 194 1.09 -3.74 15.34
C PHE A 194 -0.14 -2.86 15.06
N VAL A 195 0.07 -1.60 14.69
CA VAL A 195 -1.02 -0.71 14.25
C VAL A 195 -1.75 -1.32 13.05
N ASN A 196 -1.01 -1.80 12.05
CA ASN A 196 -1.61 -2.46 10.88
C ASN A 196 -2.30 -3.79 11.25
N LEU A 197 -1.82 -4.53 12.25
CA LEU A 197 -2.48 -5.77 12.68
C LEU A 197 -3.85 -5.48 13.27
N VAL A 198 -3.93 -4.42 14.08
CA VAL A 198 -5.20 -3.93 14.63
C VAL A 198 -6.12 -3.41 13.52
N ASP A 199 -5.57 -2.70 12.53
CA ASP A 199 -6.28 -2.19 11.36
C ASP A 199 -6.99 -3.30 10.56
N VAL A 200 -6.28 -4.41 10.31
CA VAL A 200 -6.86 -5.60 9.64
C VAL A 200 -8.05 -6.17 10.41
N ILE A 201 -8.00 -6.16 11.76
CA ILE A 201 -9.12 -6.62 12.58
C ILE A 201 -10.33 -5.69 12.38
N PHE A 202 -10.12 -4.38 12.38
CA PHE A 202 -11.17 -3.40 12.11
C PHE A 202 -11.77 -3.57 10.71
N ASP A 203 -10.95 -3.82 9.70
CA ASP A 203 -11.40 -4.10 8.34
C ASP A 203 -12.28 -5.35 8.24
N LEU A 204 -11.92 -6.41 8.95
CA LEU A 204 -12.72 -7.63 9.01
C LEU A 204 -14.07 -7.40 9.73
N ILE A 205 -14.06 -6.60 10.81
CA ILE A 205 -15.29 -6.18 11.50
C ILE A 205 -16.15 -5.34 10.55
N LEU A 206 -15.55 -4.38 9.84
CA LEU A 206 -16.22 -3.50 8.89
C LEU A 206 -16.86 -4.28 7.74
N LEU A 207 -16.19 -5.31 7.23
CA LEU A 207 -16.75 -6.20 6.21
C LEU A 207 -18.00 -6.93 6.71
N ARG A 208 -18.00 -7.40 7.97
CA ARG A 208 -19.16 -8.04 8.60
C ARG A 208 -20.30 -7.06 8.85
N MET A 209 -19.99 -5.85 9.31
CA MET A 209 -20.97 -4.78 9.52
C MET A 209 -21.64 -4.39 8.20
N ASN A 210 -20.87 -4.22 7.13
CA ASN A 210 -21.39 -3.96 5.79
C ASN A 210 -22.34 -5.07 5.32
N LEU A 211 -22.00 -6.34 5.56
CA LEU A 211 -22.88 -7.45 5.20
C LEU A 211 -24.21 -7.40 5.97
N LYS A 212 -24.17 -7.13 7.28
CA LYS A 212 -25.38 -6.99 8.11
C LYS A 212 -26.24 -5.82 7.66
N LEU A 213 -25.61 -4.67 7.38
CA LEU A 213 -26.30 -3.45 6.95
C LEU A 213 -27.01 -3.65 5.61
N LYS A 214 -26.38 -4.36 4.66
CA LYS A 214 -27.01 -4.75 3.39
C LYS A 214 -28.27 -5.60 3.57
N LEU A 215 -28.29 -6.48 4.56
CA LEU A 215 -29.47 -7.29 4.87
C LEU A 215 -30.57 -6.46 5.52
N GLN A 216 -30.20 -5.53 6.41
CA GLN A 216 -31.15 -4.64 7.09
C GLN A 216 -31.80 -3.64 6.13
N LEU A 217 -31.02 -3.07 5.20
CA LEU A 217 -31.48 -2.07 4.25
C LEU A 217 -31.96 -2.68 2.92
N LYS A 218 -32.48 -3.91 2.94
CA LYS A 218 -32.99 -4.58 1.73
C LYS A 218 -34.18 -3.85 1.08
N ASN A 219 -34.90 -3.02 1.84
CA ASN A 219 -36.04 -2.23 1.34
C ASN A 219 -35.68 -0.75 1.07
N SER A 220 -34.40 -0.37 1.14
CA SER A 220 -33.97 0.99 0.83
C SER A 220 -34.09 1.31 -0.67
N SER A 221 -33.88 2.57 -1.01
CA SER A 221 -33.80 3.03 -2.40
C SER A 221 -32.71 2.29 -3.18
N LEU A 222 -32.86 2.26 -4.52
CA LEU A 222 -31.90 1.61 -5.41
C LEU A 222 -30.49 2.19 -5.29
N ALA A 223 -30.39 3.51 -5.10
CA ALA A 223 -29.13 4.22 -4.88
C ALA A 223 -28.39 3.71 -3.64
N VAL A 224 -29.09 3.59 -2.50
CA VAL A 224 -28.51 3.07 -1.25
C VAL A 224 -28.00 1.65 -1.43
N LYS A 225 -28.76 0.80 -2.14
CA LYS A 225 -28.36 -0.60 -2.41
C LYS A 225 -27.09 -0.67 -3.26
N TYR A 226 -27.02 0.14 -4.32
CA TYR A 226 -25.85 0.22 -5.17
C TYR A 226 -24.63 0.70 -4.37
N GLN A 227 -24.80 1.74 -3.55
CA GLN A 227 -23.73 2.28 -2.72
C GLN A 227 -23.21 1.25 -1.70
N LEU A 228 -24.11 0.55 -1.01
CA LEU A 228 -23.73 -0.51 -0.07
C LEU A 228 -23.03 -1.68 -0.77
N GLU A 229 -23.43 -2.03 -2.00
CA GLU A 229 -22.71 -3.03 -2.81
C GLU A 229 -21.31 -2.54 -3.19
N GLU A 230 -21.18 -1.30 -3.64
CA GLU A 230 -19.90 -0.70 -3.99
C GLU A 230 -18.97 -0.66 -2.76
N VAL A 231 -19.44 -0.17 -1.61
CA VAL A 231 -18.70 -0.14 -0.35
C VAL A 231 -18.29 -1.54 0.07
N TYR A 232 -19.18 -2.54 -0.02
CA TYR A 232 -18.84 -3.92 0.31
C TYR A 232 -17.77 -4.50 -0.61
N GLN A 233 -17.88 -4.33 -1.94
CA GLN A 233 -16.92 -4.87 -2.90
C GLN A 233 -15.56 -4.20 -2.81
N SER A 234 -15.55 -2.88 -2.63
CA SER A 234 -14.32 -2.11 -2.46
C SER A 234 -13.66 -2.39 -1.10
N THR A 235 -14.43 -2.56 -0.02
CA THR A 235 -13.90 -2.99 1.29
C THR A 235 -13.30 -4.39 1.19
N LYS A 236 -13.98 -5.33 0.52
CA LYS A 236 -13.43 -6.67 0.27
C LYS A 236 -12.11 -6.63 -0.49
N PHE A 237 -12.00 -5.77 -1.50
CA PHE A 237 -10.75 -5.56 -2.23
C PHE A 237 -9.67 -4.95 -1.33
N SER A 238 -10.03 -3.96 -0.50
CA SER A 238 -9.14 -3.31 0.46
C SER A 238 -8.56 -4.32 1.45
N VAL A 239 -9.41 -5.13 2.09
CA VAL A 239 -9.00 -6.18 3.03
C VAL A 239 -8.02 -7.15 2.37
N PHE A 240 -8.27 -7.55 1.12
CA PHE A 240 -7.37 -8.43 0.39
C PHE A 240 -5.99 -7.79 0.16
N LEU A 241 -5.95 -6.53 -0.27
CA LEU A 241 -4.69 -5.81 -0.45
C LEU A 241 -3.92 -5.61 0.85
N ILE A 242 -4.62 -5.20 1.90
CA ILE A 242 -4.02 -4.91 3.21
C ILE A 242 -3.49 -6.21 3.83
N LEU A 243 -4.20 -7.33 3.70
CA LEU A 243 -3.74 -8.63 4.17
C LEU A 243 -2.44 -9.07 3.46
N ILE A 244 -2.32 -8.87 2.15
CA ILE A 244 -1.06 -9.16 1.43
C ILE A 244 0.05 -8.24 1.92
N HIS A 245 -0.24 -6.94 2.05
CA HIS A 245 0.72 -5.94 2.50
C HIS A 245 1.26 -6.27 3.89
N ILE A 246 0.38 -6.55 4.85
CA ILE A 246 0.79 -6.78 6.24
C ILE A 246 1.55 -8.08 6.44
N ILE A 247 1.16 -9.16 5.75
CA ILE A 247 1.90 -10.43 5.82
C ILE A 247 3.31 -10.19 5.30
N SER A 248 3.43 -9.47 4.19
CA SER A 248 4.70 -9.19 3.56
C SER A 248 5.58 -8.24 4.37
N PHE A 249 5.00 -7.17 4.92
CA PHE A 249 5.67 -6.25 5.83
C PHE A 249 6.07 -6.95 7.13
N GLY A 250 5.23 -7.84 7.65
CA GLY A 250 5.54 -8.66 8.83
C GLY A 250 6.72 -9.60 8.63
N ILE A 251 6.82 -10.24 7.45
CA ILE A 251 8.00 -11.05 7.08
C ILE A 251 9.25 -10.16 7.04
N TYR A 252 9.15 -8.98 6.43
CA TYR A 252 10.26 -8.01 6.38
C TYR A 252 10.72 -7.58 7.78
N VAL A 253 9.81 -7.11 8.64
CA VAL A 253 10.14 -6.66 10.01
C VAL A 253 10.75 -7.82 10.81
N SER A 254 10.14 -9.01 10.73
CA SER A 254 10.64 -10.20 11.43
C SER A 254 12.06 -10.54 10.99
N ALA A 255 12.34 -10.58 9.68
CA ALA A 255 13.66 -10.90 9.15
C ALA A 255 14.71 -9.87 9.57
N VAL A 256 14.41 -8.57 9.42
CA VAL A 256 15.37 -7.51 9.73
C VAL A 256 15.66 -7.44 11.23
N VAL A 257 14.64 -7.53 12.08
CA VAL A 257 14.81 -7.54 13.54
C VAL A 257 15.59 -8.80 13.97
N PHE A 258 15.24 -9.96 13.42
CA PHE A 258 15.92 -11.21 13.72
C PHE A 258 17.41 -11.15 13.37
N PHE A 259 17.78 -10.79 12.15
CA PHE A 259 19.19 -10.71 11.76
C PHE A 259 19.93 -9.55 12.40
N ARG A 260 19.24 -8.51 12.89
CA ARG A 260 19.85 -7.43 13.66
C ARG A 260 20.33 -7.90 15.04
N TYR A 261 19.48 -8.60 15.78
CA TYR A 261 19.76 -8.98 17.18
C TYR A 261 20.30 -10.40 17.34
N PHE A 262 19.77 -11.35 16.58
CA PHE A 262 20.10 -12.78 16.69
C PHE A 262 20.95 -13.30 15.53
N GLY A 263 21.21 -12.48 14.50
CA GLY A 263 21.98 -12.90 13.32
C GLY A 263 23.38 -13.43 13.63
N ASN A 264 24.05 -12.88 14.64
CA ASN A 264 25.37 -13.34 15.10
C ASN A 264 25.36 -14.78 15.63
N LEU A 265 24.20 -15.32 16.03
CA LEU A 265 24.08 -16.70 16.53
C LEU A 265 24.15 -17.73 15.39
N ILE A 266 23.84 -17.31 14.16
CA ILE A 266 23.76 -18.20 12.99
C ILE A 266 24.91 -17.92 12.03
N ILE A 267 25.31 -16.65 11.90
CA ILE A 267 26.33 -16.20 10.95
C ILE A 267 27.46 -15.56 11.76
N SER A 268 28.57 -16.28 11.88
CA SER A 268 29.76 -15.81 12.60
C SER A 268 30.55 -14.74 11.82
N ASP A 269 30.51 -14.80 10.49
CA ASP A 269 31.23 -13.86 9.62
C ASP A 269 30.46 -12.51 9.52
N PRO A 270 31.04 -11.39 9.98
CA PRO A 270 30.37 -10.09 9.99
C PRO A 270 30.01 -9.60 8.59
N ASP A 271 30.82 -9.91 7.57
CA ASP A 271 30.62 -9.45 6.21
C ASP A 271 29.43 -10.17 5.56
N SER A 272 29.36 -11.49 5.73
CA SER A 272 28.21 -12.30 5.32
C SER A 272 26.94 -11.91 6.07
N LEU A 273 27.04 -11.59 7.36
CA LEU A 273 25.88 -11.14 8.14
C LEU A 273 25.37 -9.77 7.64
N PHE A 274 26.26 -8.85 7.29
CA PHE A 274 25.89 -7.59 6.65
C PHE A 274 25.19 -7.85 5.31
N GLY A 275 25.70 -8.78 4.50
CA GLY A 275 25.08 -9.24 3.28
C GLY A 275 23.65 -9.75 3.50
N VAL A 276 23.43 -10.62 4.50
CA VAL A 276 22.10 -11.17 4.83
C VAL A 276 21.14 -10.11 5.38
N ARG A 277 21.63 -9.16 6.19
CA ARG A 277 20.83 -8.02 6.66
C ARG A 277 20.37 -7.17 5.49
N THR A 278 21.25 -6.89 4.54
CA THR A 278 20.90 -6.16 3.32
C THR A 278 19.92 -6.97 2.47
N PHE A 279 20.16 -8.28 2.32
CA PHE A 279 19.25 -9.18 1.61
C PHE A 279 17.84 -9.17 2.20
N SER A 280 17.72 -9.10 3.52
CA SER A 280 16.42 -8.98 4.20
C SER A 280 15.65 -7.70 3.81
N THR A 281 16.36 -6.61 3.44
CA THR A 281 15.70 -5.40 2.93
C THR A 281 15.15 -5.56 1.51
N THR A 282 15.64 -6.53 0.74
CA THR A 282 15.16 -6.82 -0.62
C THR A 282 13.80 -7.52 -0.65
N ILE A 283 13.30 -7.99 0.51
CA ILE A 283 11.95 -8.53 0.66
C ILE A 283 10.90 -7.47 0.30
N VAL A 284 11.20 -6.18 0.49
CA VAL A 284 10.24 -5.10 0.27
C VAL A 284 9.85 -4.94 -1.21
N PRO A 285 10.80 -4.76 -2.16
CA PRO A 285 10.46 -4.78 -3.58
C PRO A 285 9.80 -6.08 -4.06
N THR A 286 10.17 -7.24 -3.48
CA THR A 286 9.55 -8.52 -3.80
C THR A 286 8.06 -8.50 -3.49
N TYR A 287 7.65 -7.97 -2.35
CA TYR A 287 6.22 -7.88 -2.08
C TYR A 287 5.53 -6.79 -2.89
N ASN A 288 6.21 -5.71 -3.27
CA ASN A 288 5.63 -4.71 -4.18
C ASN A 288 5.24 -5.36 -5.52
N PHE A 289 6.09 -6.24 -6.04
CA PHE A 289 5.78 -7.05 -7.22
C PHE A 289 4.57 -7.97 -7.00
N VAL A 290 4.49 -8.63 -5.84
CA VAL A 290 3.34 -9.47 -5.43
C VAL A 290 2.07 -8.63 -5.39
N ILE A 291 2.06 -7.50 -4.67
CA ILE A 291 0.92 -6.59 -4.56
C ILE A 291 0.44 -6.13 -5.94
N GLY A 292 1.34 -5.66 -6.80
CA GLY A 292 0.98 -5.24 -8.16
C GLY A 292 0.34 -6.37 -8.97
N SER A 293 0.93 -7.57 -8.92
CA SER A 293 0.46 -8.75 -9.65
C SER A 293 -0.92 -9.22 -9.16
N PHE A 294 -1.09 -9.36 -7.85
CA PHE A 294 -2.35 -9.80 -7.25
C PHE A 294 -3.47 -8.75 -7.39
N SER A 295 -3.15 -7.45 -7.32
CA SER A 295 -4.13 -6.38 -7.57
C SER A 295 -4.70 -6.46 -8.98
N SER A 296 -3.83 -6.67 -9.97
CA SER A 296 -4.21 -6.84 -11.37
C SER A 296 -5.04 -8.10 -11.59
N PHE A 297 -4.64 -9.21 -10.97
CA PHE A 297 -5.34 -10.49 -11.06
C PHE A 297 -6.73 -10.46 -10.42
N PHE A 298 -6.85 -9.90 -9.21
CA PHE A 298 -8.13 -9.80 -8.50
C PHE A 298 -9.15 -8.97 -9.30
N ASN A 299 -8.70 -7.85 -9.89
CA ASN A 299 -9.59 -7.04 -10.71
C ASN A 299 -10.05 -7.77 -11.98
N ARG A 300 -9.21 -8.64 -12.57
CA ARG A 300 -9.60 -9.48 -13.71
C ARG A 300 -10.66 -10.51 -13.32
N ILE A 301 -10.55 -11.13 -12.14
CA ILE A 301 -11.58 -12.05 -11.62
C ILE A 301 -12.90 -11.32 -11.40
N LYS A 302 -12.85 -10.09 -10.85
CA LYS A 302 -14.04 -9.26 -10.64
C LYS A 302 -14.76 -8.95 -11.96
N LEU A 303 -14.03 -8.55 -13.01
CA LEU A 303 -14.60 -8.28 -14.33
C LEU A 303 -15.27 -9.52 -14.94
N LYS A 304 -14.60 -10.68 -14.93
CA LYS A 304 -15.19 -11.94 -15.41
C LYS A 304 -16.46 -12.33 -14.65
N LYS A 305 -16.49 -12.13 -13.34
CA LYS A 305 -17.68 -12.39 -12.52
C LYS A 305 -18.80 -11.38 -12.81
N SER A 306 -18.44 -10.14 -13.13
CA SER A 306 -19.40 -9.11 -13.54
C SER A 306 -19.98 -9.36 -14.93
N GLU A 307 -19.20 -9.85 -15.89
CA GLU A 307 -19.71 -10.24 -17.23
C GLU A 307 -20.79 -11.32 -17.10
N GLY A 308 -20.56 -12.34 -16.27
CA GLY A 308 -21.56 -13.38 -15.96
C GLY A 308 -22.73 -12.91 -15.08
N ALA A 309 -22.57 -11.79 -14.37
CA ALA A 309 -23.59 -11.20 -13.50
C ALA A 309 -24.16 -9.90 -14.07
N THR A 310 -23.99 -9.64 -15.38
CA THR A 310 -24.77 -8.62 -16.07
C THR A 310 -26.21 -9.07 -15.92
N ILE A 311 -26.87 -8.54 -14.89
CA ILE A 311 -28.31 -8.47 -14.81
C ILE A 311 -28.66 -7.65 -16.03
N GLN A 312 -28.81 -8.32 -17.18
CA GLN A 312 -29.67 -7.81 -18.21
C GLN A 312 -30.97 -7.56 -17.45
N MET A 313 -31.31 -6.29 -17.22
CA MET A 313 -32.70 -5.95 -17.34
C MET A 313 -33.05 -6.39 -18.76
N SER A 314 -33.54 -7.63 -18.87
CA SER A 314 -34.21 -8.09 -20.05
C SER A 314 -35.25 -7.01 -20.33
N SER A 315 -35.09 -6.28 -21.43
CA SER A 315 -36.08 -5.31 -21.88
C SER A 315 -37.10 -5.99 -22.80
N THR A 316 -36.85 -7.25 -23.16
CA THR A 316 -37.65 -8.05 -24.09
C THR A 316 -37.96 -9.43 -23.51
N GLY A 317 -39.04 -10.03 -23.99
CA GLY A 317 -39.54 -11.33 -23.52
C GLY A 317 -40.21 -11.28 -22.14
N LYS A 318 -40.60 -12.45 -21.64
CA LYS A 318 -41.38 -12.60 -20.39
C LYS A 318 -40.67 -12.02 -19.15
N SER A 319 -39.34 -12.12 -19.12
CA SER A 319 -38.53 -11.54 -18.04
C SER A 319 -38.54 -10.01 -18.06
N GLY A 320 -38.57 -9.39 -19.26
CA GLY A 320 -38.66 -7.94 -19.37
C GLY A 320 -40.03 -7.38 -19.09
N ALA A 321 -41.09 -8.08 -19.51
CA ALA A 321 -42.46 -7.73 -19.13
C ALA A 321 -42.61 -7.67 -17.59
N ASN A 322 -42.10 -8.67 -16.86
CA ASN A 322 -42.11 -8.66 -15.40
C ASN A 322 -41.33 -7.49 -14.78
N ASN A 323 -40.20 -7.06 -15.38
CA ASN A 323 -39.43 -5.92 -14.92
C ASN A 323 -40.20 -4.60 -15.10
N TYR A 324 -40.86 -4.43 -16.26
CA TYR A 324 -41.73 -3.29 -16.50
C TYR A 324 -42.94 -3.29 -15.57
N ASP A 325 -43.59 -4.43 -15.37
CA ASP A 325 -44.73 -4.57 -14.46
C ASP A 325 -44.35 -4.16 -13.03
N GLN A 326 -43.21 -4.65 -12.52
CA GLN A 326 -42.73 -4.26 -11.19
C GLN A 326 -42.42 -2.76 -11.09
N ALA A 327 -41.80 -2.18 -12.12
CA ALA A 327 -41.51 -0.74 -12.15
C ALA A 327 -42.81 0.09 -12.16
N ILE A 328 -43.76 -0.25 -13.03
CA ILE A 328 -45.08 0.38 -13.13
C ILE A 328 -45.83 0.25 -11.80
N PHE A 329 -45.84 -0.93 -11.19
CA PHE A 329 -46.51 -1.16 -9.91
C PHE A 329 -45.89 -0.33 -8.78
N SER A 330 -44.56 -0.17 -8.77
CA SER A 330 -43.87 0.68 -7.80
C SER A 330 -44.23 2.15 -7.95
N ILE A 331 -44.35 2.63 -9.20
CA ILE A 331 -44.77 4.00 -9.51
C ILE A 331 -46.23 4.18 -9.08
N TRP A 332 -47.11 3.26 -9.44
CA TRP A 332 -48.52 3.31 -9.05
C TRP A 332 -48.68 3.37 -7.53
N ASN A 333 -48.01 2.49 -6.78
CA ASN A 333 -48.04 2.51 -5.31
C ASN A 333 -47.45 3.79 -4.71
N SER A 334 -46.50 4.45 -5.40
CA SER A 334 -45.95 5.73 -4.95
C SER A 334 -46.89 6.91 -5.19
N VAL A 335 -47.76 6.82 -6.20
CA VAL A 335 -48.76 7.85 -6.55
C VAL A 335 -50.07 7.63 -5.81
N SER A 336 -50.44 6.37 -5.51
CA SER A 336 -51.62 6.00 -4.74
C SER A 336 -51.42 6.04 -3.21
N GLY A 337 -50.39 6.78 -2.75
CA GLY A 337 -50.38 7.30 -1.38
C GLY A 337 -51.70 8.04 -1.10
N PRO A 338 -52.19 8.05 0.15
CA PRO A 338 -53.55 8.46 0.46
C PRO A 338 -53.78 9.89 -0.04
N ILE A 339 -54.48 10.00 -1.17
CA ILE A 339 -55.17 11.23 -1.53
C ILE A 339 -56.16 11.42 -0.39
N ASP A 340 -55.86 12.36 0.51
CA ASP A 340 -56.83 12.91 1.45
C ASP A 340 -58.06 13.32 0.64
N ARG A 341 -59.04 12.42 0.58
CA ARG A 341 -60.35 12.68 -0.01
C ARG A 341 -61.14 13.54 0.96
N ASN A 342 -60.69 14.77 1.16
CA ASN A 342 -61.48 15.87 1.71
C ASN A 342 -61.60 17.01 0.69
N VAL A 343 -61.70 16.66 -0.60
CA VAL A 343 -62.31 17.54 -1.59
C VAL A 343 -63.79 17.20 -1.64
N THR A 344 -64.54 17.72 -0.67
CA THR A 344 -65.99 17.92 -0.82
C THR A 344 -66.19 18.98 -1.88
N LEU A 345 -66.58 18.54 -3.08
CA LEU A 345 -67.24 19.41 -4.06
C LEU A 345 -68.61 19.77 -3.48
N VAL A 346 -68.77 21.03 -3.08
CA VAL A 346 -70.07 21.70 -2.96
C VAL A 346 -70.42 22.30 -4.30
#